data_AF-X0XPM5-F1
#
_entry.id   AF-X0XPM5-F1
#
_cell.length_a   1.000
_cell.length_b   1.000
_cell.length_c   1.000
_cell.angle_alpha   90.00
_cell.angle_beta   90.00
_cell.angle_gamma   90.00
#
_symmetry.space_group_name_H-M   'P 1'
#
loop_
_entity.id
_entity.type
_entity.pdbx_description
1 polymer ?
#
loop_
_entity_poly.entity_id
_entity_poly.type
_entity_poly.pdbx_seq_one_letter_code
_entity_poly.pdbx_strand_id
1 'polypeptide(L)'
;KNLFRTVFRVQEAALAFALVLIVAVFIWAVEAPLRVLARIVLQASLFTLGLLALFGILALVGFDELFLRFHLVAFTNDLWKLNPNTDHLIQMFPRDFWFDATMLVAGLTAVEAVLLASLSAIYLGVRVGPLAAGQPRA
;
A
#
# COMPACT_ATOMS: atom_id res chain seq x y z
N LYS A 1 -1.51 -17.21 -26.89
CA LYS A 1 -1.26 -15.96 -27.66
C LYS A 1 -2.14 -14.78 -27.22
N ASN A 2 -3.43 -14.96 -26.91
CA ASN A 2 -4.27 -13.86 -26.39
C ASN A 2 -3.95 -13.43 -24.94
N LEU A 3 -3.55 -14.36 -24.06
CA LEU A 3 -3.23 -14.04 -22.66
C LEU A 3 -2.15 -12.96 -22.51
N PHE A 4 -1.00 -13.14 -23.19
CA PHE A 4 0.09 -12.16 -23.16
C PHE A 4 -0.34 -10.79 -23.70
N ARG A 5 -1.16 -10.73 -24.75
CA ARG A 5 -1.68 -9.46 -25.26
C ARG A 5 -2.60 -8.77 -24.26
N THR A 6 -3.42 -9.52 -23.52
CA THR A 6 -4.27 -8.96 -22.46
C THR A 6 -3.41 -8.41 -21.32
N VAL A 7 -2.41 -9.17 -20.85
CA VAL A 7 -1.49 -8.71 -19.80
C VAL A 7 -0.79 -7.42 -20.22
N PHE A 8 -0.24 -7.35 -21.44
CA PHE A 8 0.42 -6.14 -21.92
C PHE A 8 -0.53 -4.94 -22.04
N ARG A 9 -1.77 -5.13 -22.50
CA ARG A 9 -2.75 -4.04 -22.53
C ARG A 9 -3.14 -3.54 -21.13
N VAL A 10 -3.31 -4.46 -20.18
CA VAL A 10 -3.59 -4.08 -18.78
C VAL A 10 -2.39 -3.31 -18.20
N GLN A 11 -1.17 -3.74 -18.51
CA GLN A 11 0.04 -3.04 -18.10
C GLN A 11 0.15 -1.65 -18.73
N GLU A 12 -0.13 -1.51 -20.03
CA GLU A 12 -0.17 -0.21 -20.72
C GLU A 12 -1.23 0.71 -20.12
N ALA A 13 -2.43 0.19 -19.82
CA ALA A 13 -3.50 0.95 -19.18
C ALA A 13 -3.13 1.38 -17.74
N ALA A 14 -2.51 0.49 -16.96
CA ALA A 14 -2.02 0.80 -15.62
C ALA A 14 -0.91 1.87 -15.66
N LEU A 15 0.00 1.78 -16.63
CA LEU A 15 1.04 2.79 -16.85
C LEU A 15 0.43 4.15 -17.23
N ALA A 16 -0.51 4.17 -18.18
CA ALA A 16 -1.20 5.39 -18.57
C ALA A 16 -1.94 6.01 -17.38
N PHE A 17 -2.63 5.20 -16.58
CA PHE A 17 -3.30 5.65 -15.36
C PHE A 17 -2.33 6.23 -14.33
N ALA A 18 -1.21 5.56 -14.07
CA ALA A 18 -0.18 6.05 -13.15
C ALA A 18 0.41 7.38 -13.64
N LEU A 19 0.72 7.51 -14.94
CA LEU A 19 1.22 8.75 -15.53
C LEU A 19 0.19 9.88 -15.42
N VAL A 20 -1.09 9.59 -15.70
CA VAL A 20 -2.19 10.56 -15.52
C VAL A 20 -2.28 11.00 -14.07
N LEU A 21 -2.20 10.08 -13.10
CA LEU A 21 -2.21 10.43 -11.68
C LEU A 21 -1.01 11.30 -11.30
N ILE A 22 0.19 10.96 -11.76
CA ILE A 22 1.40 11.76 -11.52
C ILE A 22 1.21 13.16 -12.08
N VAL A 23 0.82 13.29 -13.35
CA VAL A 23 0.58 14.59 -14.00
C VAL A 23 -0.52 15.37 -13.29
N ALA A 24 -1.63 14.74 -12.93
CA ALA A 24 -2.73 15.36 -12.21
C ALA A 24 -2.29 15.87 -10.84
N VAL A 25 -1.50 15.08 -10.09
CA VAL A 25 -0.92 15.49 -8.80
C VAL A 25 0.06 16.63 -8.98
N PHE A 26 0.90 16.64 -10.01
CA PHE A 26 1.83 17.74 -10.27
C PHE A 26 1.11 19.02 -10.66
N ILE A 27 0.14 18.97 -11.59
CA ILE A 27 -0.70 20.12 -11.96
C ILE A 27 -1.45 20.64 -10.74
N TRP A 28 -2.06 19.75 -9.96
CA TRP A 28 -2.78 20.12 -8.74
C TRP A 28 -1.85 20.68 -7.66
N ALA A 29 -0.64 20.13 -7.49
CA ALA A 29 0.32 20.59 -6.48
C ALA A 29 0.97 21.96 -6.81
N VAL A 30 0.93 22.39 -8.08
CA VAL A 30 1.35 23.76 -8.46
C VAL A 30 0.39 24.81 -7.90
N GLU A 31 -0.91 24.49 -7.82
CA GLU A 31 -1.94 25.44 -7.35
C GLU A 31 -2.44 25.14 -5.93
N ALA A 32 -2.30 23.89 -5.47
CA ALA A 32 -2.78 23.46 -4.16
C ALA A 32 -1.76 23.78 -3.07
N PRO A 33 -2.19 24.35 -1.93
CA PRO A 33 -1.28 24.64 -0.85
C PRO A 33 -0.72 23.31 -0.30
N LEU A 34 0.59 23.27 -0.03
CA LEU A 34 1.27 22.13 0.60
C LEU A 34 0.57 21.61 1.88
N ARG A 35 -0.22 22.47 2.53
CA ARG A 35 -1.08 22.11 3.67
C ARG A 35 -2.18 21.10 3.32
N VAL A 36 -2.78 21.18 2.13
CA VAL A 36 -3.79 20.21 1.70
C VAL A 36 -3.11 18.89 1.35
N LEU A 37 -1.97 18.93 0.65
CA LEU A 37 -1.17 17.74 0.38
C LEU A 37 -0.78 17.01 1.67
N ALA A 38 -0.25 17.74 2.66
CA ALA A 38 0.10 17.16 3.96
C ALA A 38 -1.10 16.53 4.68
N ARG A 39 -2.30 17.11 4.59
CA ARG A 39 -3.52 16.51 5.16
C ARG A 39 -3.88 15.21 4.46
N ILE A 40 -3.85 15.19 3.12
CA ILE A 40 -4.17 13.99 2.33
C ILE A 40 -3.15 12.88 2.63
N VAL A 41 -1.85 13.19 2.64
CA VAL A 41 -0.80 12.22 2.93
C VAL A 41 -0.92 11.68 4.35
N LEU A 42 -1.22 12.53 5.33
CA LEU A 42 -1.49 12.08 6.71
C LEU A 42 -2.67 11.11 6.77
N GLN A 43 -3.81 11.47 6.16
CA GLN A 43 -5.01 10.62 6.14
C GLN A 43 -4.75 9.29 5.42
N ALA A 44 -4.09 9.33 4.26
CA ALA A 44 -3.73 8.13 3.50
C ALA A 44 -2.78 7.23 4.30
N SER A 45 -1.77 7.80 4.97
CA SER A 45 -0.82 7.04 5.79
C SER A 45 -1.51 6.36 6.97
N LEU A 46 -2.41 7.06 7.67
CA LEU A 46 -3.18 6.48 8.77
C LEU A 46 -4.13 5.38 8.28
N PHE A 47 -4.78 5.59 7.13
CA PHE A 47 -5.62 4.58 6.52
C PHE A 47 -4.83 3.32 6.15
N THR A 48 -3.66 3.47 5.53
CA THR A 48 -2.75 2.36 5.22
C THR A 48 -2.32 1.62 6.48
N LEU A 49 -1.94 2.33 7.55
CA LEU A 49 -1.61 1.70 8.84
C LEU A 49 -2.79 0.91 9.42
N GLY A 50 -4.01 1.42 9.29
CA GLY A 50 -5.23 0.70 9.69
C GLY A 50 -5.44 -0.59 8.91
N LEU A 51 -5.25 -0.56 7.59
CA LEU A 51 -5.31 -1.77 6.75
C LEU A 51 -4.21 -2.77 7.10
N LEU A 52 -2.96 -2.30 7.29
CA LEU A 52 -1.84 -3.15 7.68
C LEU A 52 -2.06 -3.79 9.05
N ALA A 53 -2.62 -3.05 10.02
CA ALA A 53 -2.96 -3.61 11.32
C ALA A 53 -4.04 -4.70 11.18
N LEU A 54 -5.11 -4.44 10.42
CA LEU A 54 -6.16 -5.42 10.19
C LEU A 54 -5.63 -6.71 9.54
N PHE A 55 -4.97 -6.59 8.38
CA PHE A 55 -4.47 -7.75 7.65
C PHE A 55 -3.27 -8.42 8.32
N GLY A 56 -2.42 -7.65 8.99
CA GLY A 56 -1.31 -8.16 9.81
C GLY A 56 -1.80 -9.02 10.97
N ILE A 57 -2.83 -8.58 11.69
CA ILE A 57 -3.45 -9.40 12.76
C ILE A 57 -4.05 -10.68 12.18
N LEU A 58 -4.79 -10.59 11.07
CA LEU A 58 -5.36 -11.78 10.44
C LEU A 58 -4.26 -12.77 10.01
N ALA A 59 -3.15 -12.27 9.47
CA ALA A 59 -1.99 -13.08 9.10
C ALA A 59 -1.34 -13.75 10.32
N LEU A 60 -1.19 -13.03 11.43
CA LEU A 60 -0.61 -13.59 12.66
C LEU A 60 -1.48 -14.68 13.30
N VAL A 61 -2.80 -14.55 13.22
CA VAL A 61 -3.74 -15.50 13.84
C VAL A 61 -4.07 -16.69 12.93
N GLY A 62 -4.05 -16.50 11.61
CA GLY A 62 -4.57 -17.50 10.68
C GLY A 62 -3.95 -17.42 9.29
N PHE A 63 -2.61 -17.38 9.21
CA PHE A 63 -1.91 -17.32 7.92
C PHE A 63 -2.30 -18.44 6.97
N ASP A 64 -2.43 -19.69 7.45
CA ASP A 64 -2.76 -20.84 6.61
C ASP A 64 -4.12 -20.67 5.90
N GLU A 65 -5.14 -20.20 6.63
CA GLU A 65 -6.48 -19.96 6.08
C GLU A 65 -6.48 -18.76 5.11
N LEU A 66 -5.76 -17.69 5.44
CA LEU A 66 -5.59 -16.55 4.53
C LEU A 66 -4.87 -16.96 3.24
N PHE A 67 -3.81 -17.75 3.36
CA PHE A 67 -3.04 -18.25 2.24
C PHE A 67 -3.92 -19.14 1.36
N LEU A 68 -4.74 -20.02 1.93
CA LEU A 68 -5.71 -20.82 1.18
C LEU A 68 -6.74 -19.95 0.46
N ARG A 69 -7.37 -18.99 1.15
CA ARG A 69 -8.37 -18.09 0.57
C ARG A 69 -7.79 -17.25 -0.56
N PHE A 70 -6.55 -16.78 -0.39
CA PHE A 70 -5.84 -16.08 -1.46
C PHE A 70 -5.78 -16.95 -2.73
N HIS A 71 -5.41 -18.23 -2.62
CA HIS A 71 -5.35 -19.12 -3.79
C HIS A 71 -6.72 -19.35 -4.42
N LEU A 72 -7.77 -19.52 -3.61
CA LEU A 72 -9.13 -19.71 -4.11
C LEU A 72 -9.68 -18.48 -4.85
N VAL A 73 -9.28 -17.27 -4.44
CA VAL A 73 -9.67 -16.02 -5.11
C VAL A 73 -8.80 -15.76 -6.34
N ALA A 74 -7.50 -16.04 -6.25
CA ALA A 74 -6.52 -15.74 -7.30
C ALA A 74 -6.57 -16.75 -8.47
N PHE A 75 -6.95 -18.00 -8.21
CA PHE A 75 -6.93 -19.08 -9.19
C PHE A 75 -8.30 -19.74 -9.33
N THR A 76 -8.74 -19.90 -10.57
CA THR A 76 -9.94 -20.67 -10.94
C THR A 76 -9.64 -22.14 -11.28
N ASN A 77 -8.41 -22.59 -11.05
CA ASN A 77 -7.91 -23.92 -11.39
C ASN A 77 -7.07 -24.49 -10.22
N ASP A 78 -6.64 -25.75 -10.34
CA ASP A 78 -5.91 -26.47 -9.28
C ASP A 78 -4.38 -26.40 -9.40
N LEU A 79 -3.80 -25.59 -10.30
CA LEU A 79 -2.34 -25.54 -10.52
C LEU A 79 -1.53 -25.05 -9.31
N TRP A 80 -2.19 -24.45 -8.31
CA TRP A 80 -1.57 -24.04 -7.06
C TRP A 80 -1.44 -25.18 -6.03
N LYS A 81 -2.12 -26.33 -6.25
CA LYS A 81 -2.05 -27.50 -5.37
C LYS A 81 -0.82 -28.35 -5.71
N LEU A 82 0.34 -27.86 -5.31
CA LEU A 82 1.63 -28.47 -5.63
C LEU A 82 2.00 -29.60 -4.66
N ASN A 83 2.68 -30.62 -5.18
CA ASN A 83 3.25 -31.72 -4.41
C ASN A 83 4.68 -31.39 -3.95
N PRO A 84 4.94 -31.26 -2.64
CA PRO A 84 6.26 -30.95 -2.11
C PRO A 84 7.38 -31.91 -2.51
N ASN A 85 7.06 -33.15 -2.89
CA ASN A 85 8.05 -34.17 -3.26
C ASN A 85 8.52 -34.05 -4.72
N THR A 86 7.75 -33.39 -5.59
CA THR A 86 8.02 -33.36 -7.03
C THR A 86 8.10 -31.95 -7.59
N ASP A 87 7.38 -31.00 -7.00
CA ASP A 87 7.15 -29.71 -7.60
C ASP A 87 8.10 -28.67 -7.00
N HIS A 88 9.02 -28.17 -7.83
CA HIS A 88 10.11 -27.32 -7.36
C HIS A 88 9.63 -25.98 -6.79
N LEU A 89 8.51 -25.44 -7.25
CA LEU A 89 8.02 -24.13 -6.81
C LEU A 89 7.72 -24.10 -5.30
N ILE A 90 7.08 -25.14 -4.78
CA ILE A 90 6.74 -25.25 -3.34
C ILE A 90 7.97 -25.63 -2.49
N GLN A 91 8.98 -26.27 -3.08
CA GLN A 91 10.26 -26.54 -2.42
C GLN A 91 11.08 -25.25 -2.24
N MET A 92 11.08 -24.37 -3.25
CA MET A 92 11.81 -23.09 -3.22
C MET A 92 11.07 -22.01 -2.42
N PHE A 93 9.75 -21.98 -2.50
CA PHE A 93 8.89 -20.99 -1.84
C PHE A 93 7.85 -21.69 -0.95
N PRO A 94 8.31 -22.34 0.13
CA PRO A 94 7.41 -23.01 1.06
C PRO A 94 6.51 -22.00 1.78
N ARG A 95 5.50 -22.50 2.49
CA ARG A 95 4.55 -21.66 3.21
C ARG A 95 5.22 -20.63 4.15
N ASP A 96 6.26 -21.04 4.88
CA ASP A 96 6.95 -20.15 5.83
C ASP A 96 7.67 -18.99 5.14
N PHE A 97 8.22 -19.22 3.93
CA PHE A 97 8.79 -18.15 3.11
C PHE A 97 7.75 -17.07 2.80
N TRP A 98 6.51 -17.46 2.45
CA TRP A 98 5.44 -16.52 2.16
C TRP A 98 4.96 -15.75 3.39
N PHE A 99 4.95 -16.40 4.56
CA PHE A 99 4.66 -15.72 5.82
C PHE A 99 5.70 -14.64 6.11
N ASP A 100 6.99 -15.00 6.06
CA ASP A 100 8.10 -14.10 6.32
C ASP A 100 8.12 -12.94 5.32
N ALA A 101 7.91 -13.22 4.03
CA ALA A 101 7.81 -12.20 3.00
C ALA A 101 6.63 -11.24 3.24
N THR A 102 5.47 -11.77 3.64
CA THR A 102 4.28 -10.96 3.96
C THR A 102 4.56 -10.04 5.15
N MET A 103 5.17 -10.57 6.22
CA MET A 103 5.52 -9.78 7.41
C MET A 103 6.57 -8.73 7.10
N LEU A 104 7.59 -9.05 6.29
CA LEU A 104 8.62 -8.11 5.87
C LEU A 104 8.02 -6.95 5.08
N VAL A 105 7.21 -7.23 4.06
CA VAL A 105 6.56 -6.19 3.23
C VAL A 105 5.62 -5.33 4.08
N ALA A 106 4.81 -5.95 4.94
CA ALA A 106 3.94 -5.23 5.87
C ALA A 106 4.74 -4.31 6.80
N GLY A 107 5.86 -4.78 7.36
CA GLY A 107 6.74 -4.00 8.23
C GLY A 107 7.38 -2.82 7.52
N LEU A 108 7.95 -3.02 6.32
CA LEU A 108 8.54 -1.94 5.53
C LEU A 108 7.49 -0.88 5.15
N THR A 109 6.31 -1.32 4.73
CA THR A 109 5.21 -0.42 4.39
C THR A 109 4.73 0.37 5.61
N ALA A 110 4.70 -0.25 6.79
CA ALA A 110 4.36 0.42 8.04
C ALA A 110 5.39 1.51 8.39
N VAL A 111 6.69 1.23 8.21
CA VAL A 111 7.75 2.22 8.42
C VAL A 111 7.57 3.43 7.48
N GLU A 112 7.36 3.18 6.19
CA GLU A 112 7.12 4.25 5.21
C GLU A 112 5.89 5.10 5.57
N ALA A 113 4.77 4.46 5.92
CA ALA A 113 3.54 5.15 6.32
C ALA A 113 3.73 5.96 7.61
N VAL A 114 4.46 5.43 8.61
CA VAL A 114 4.77 6.18 9.84
C VAL A 114 5.64 7.40 9.54
N LEU A 115 6.65 7.27 8.68
CA LEU A 115 7.49 8.40 8.27
C LEU A 115 6.67 9.49 7.57
N LEU A 116 5.85 9.12 6.59
CA LEU A 116 4.99 10.05 5.86
C LEU A 116 3.94 10.73 6.76
N ALA A 117 3.31 9.96 7.66
CA ALA A 117 2.40 10.49 8.66
C ALA A 117 3.10 11.50 9.58
N SER A 118 4.29 11.15 10.09
CA SER A 118 5.06 12.00 11.01
C SER A 118 5.49 13.31 10.35
N LEU A 119 6.04 13.25 9.14
CA LEU A 119 6.45 14.45 8.39
C LEU A 119 5.25 15.36 8.09
N SER A 120 4.13 14.77 7.71
CA SER A 120 2.88 15.49 7.43
C SER A 120 2.31 16.15 8.69
N ALA A 121 2.30 15.43 9.81
CA ALA A 121 1.83 15.94 11.10
C ALA A 121 2.71 17.08 11.63
N ILE A 122 4.04 16.94 11.56
CA ILE A 122 5.00 17.99 11.93
C ILE A 122 4.77 19.24 11.08
N TYR A 123 4.67 19.09 9.76
CA TYR A 123 4.42 20.23 8.87
C TYR A 123 3.10 20.96 9.20
N LEU A 124 2.04 20.21 9.47
CA LEU A 124 0.74 20.77 9.86
C LEU A 124 0.76 21.43 11.24
N GLY A 125 1.56 20.92 12.18
CA GLY A 125 1.73 21.48 13.53
C GLY A 125 2.57 22.76 13.56
N VAL A 126 3.68 22.80 12.82
CA VAL A 126 4.61 23.94 12.77
C VAL A 126 3.98 25.21 12.17
N ARG A 127 2.93 25.08 11.34
CA ARG A 127 2.26 26.22 10.68
C ARG A 127 0.95 26.66 11.36
N VAL A 128 0.54 26.02 12.47
CA VAL A 128 -0.72 26.33 13.20
C VAL A 128 -0.50 27.10 14.51
N GLY A 129 0.73 27.28 14.99
CA GLY A 129 1.07 28.27 16.02
C GLY A 129 2.33 29.04 15.63
N PRO A 130 2.49 30.36 15.90
CA PRO A 130 1.68 31.30 16.69
C PRO A 130 1.30 32.58 15.87
N LEU A 131 0.39 32.47 14.89
CA LEU A 131 -0.13 33.65 14.16
C LEU A 131 -1.60 33.97 14.48
N ALA A 132 -2.23 33.20 15.38
CA ALA A 132 -3.57 33.51 15.89
C ALA A 132 -3.55 34.40 17.15
N ALA A 133 -2.38 34.85 17.61
CA ALA A 133 -2.19 35.60 18.86
C ALA A 133 -1.89 37.10 18.66
N GLY A 134 -2.35 37.71 17.57
CA GLY A 134 -1.98 39.10 17.27
C GLY A 134 -2.85 39.82 16.26
N GLN A 135 -4.13 40.00 16.55
CA GLN A 135 -4.85 41.20 16.10
C GLN A 135 -5.77 41.70 17.22
N PRO A 136 -5.47 42.86 17.86
CA PRO A 136 -6.45 43.54 18.67
C PRO A 136 -7.56 44.05 17.74
N ARG A 137 -8.81 43.75 18.10
CA ARG A 137 -9.98 44.41 17.52
C ARG A 137 -9.86 45.91 17.84
N ALA A 138 -9.73 46.71 16.80
CA ALA A 138 -10.05 48.13 16.81
C ALA A 138 -11.38 48.30 16.08
#